data_AF-A0A1F5TSG5-F1
#
_entry.id   AF-A0A1F5TSG5-F1
#
_cell.length_a   1.000
_cell.length_b   1.000
_cell.length_c   1.000
_cell.angle_alpha   90.00
_cell.angle_beta   90.00
_cell.angle_gamma   90.00
#
_symmetry.space_group_name_H-M   'P 1'
#
loop_
_entity.id
_entity.type
_entity.pdbx_description
1 polymer ?
#
loop_
_entity_poly.entity_id
_entity_poly.type
_entity_poly.pdbx_seq_one_letter_code
_entity_poly.pdbx_strand_id
1 'polypeptide(L)'
;MKFIKLQKGFSLVELLVTIAIIGLLTTMAVVGVRVAQTKSKIAKAEHEVDTIFRAMGVMANDTGYWPGLQPFEVVCTDRPGGCPAGNEICSDGCAYGLSDPRAGLEATDGNFPNWSGPYMAQVPLDSWGNEYFFDTDYSVNASNEPCNGGGGCHNVVVVGSYGPDGVGDGQYNSDDIIKIIAF
;
A
#
# COMPACT_ATOMS: atom_id res chain seq x y z
N MET A 1 54.05 39.91 26.50
CA MET A 1 54.42 39.55 25.11
C MET A 1 53.61 38.33 24.71
N LYS A 2 52.69 38.45 23.74
CA LYS A 2 51.71 37.40 23.39
C LYS A 2 52.20 36.71 22.11
N PHE A 3 52.64 35.45 22.22
CA PHE A 3 53.09 34.67 21.06
C PHE A 3 51.87 34.32 20.19
N ILE A 4 51.86 34.82 18.95
CA ILE A 4 50.88 34.42 17.93
C ILE A 4 51.27 33.01 17.47
N LYS A 5 50.44 32.00 17.79
CA LYS A 5 50.62 30.65 17.25
C LYS A 5 50.34 30.70 15.74
N LEU A 6 51.33 30.33 14.93
CA LEU A 6 51.13 30.03 13.50
C LEU A 6 50.13 28.87 13.38
N GLN A 7 48.95 29.13 12.81
CA GLN A 7 48.01 28.06 12.49
C GLN A 7 48.59 27.25 11.32
N LYS A 8 48.74 25.93 11.52
CA LYS A 8 49.16 25.02 10.45
C LYS A 8 48.03 24.92 9.43
N GLY A 9 48.30 25.29 8.18
CA GLY A 9 47.37 25.14 7.06
C GLY A 9 47.36 23.72 6.48
N PHE A 10 46.28 23.36 5.79
CA PHE A 10 46.11 22.09 5.08
C PHE A 10 46.96 22.04 3.80
N SER A 11 47.52 20.88 3.46
CA SER A 11 48.24 20.68 2.19
C SER A 11 47.27 20.43 1.02
N LEU A 12 47.63 20.87 -0.19
CA LEU A 12 46.88 20.57 -1.42
C LEU A 12 46.73 19.06 -1.67
N VAL A 13 47.77 18.29 -1.35
CA VAL A 13 47.75 16.82 -1.48
C VAL A 13 46.74 16.21 -0.50
N GLU A 14 46.65 16.79 0.69
CA GLU A 14 45.75 16.35 1.75
C GLU A 14 44.29 16.56 1.34
N LEU A 15 43.97 17.74 0.79
CA LEU A 15 42.65 18.02 0.23
C LEU A 15 42.29 17.06 -0.91
N LEU A 16 43.23 16.83 -1.84
CA LEU A 16 43.03 15.94 -2.99
C LEU A 16 42.74 14.50 -2.56
N VAL A 17 43.54 13.95 -1.64
CA VAL A 17 43.33 12.59 -1.12
C VAL A 17 41.98 12.50 -0.39
N THR A 18 41.60 13.54 0.35
CA THR A 18 40.33 13.54 1.12
C THR A 18 39.12 13.48 0.19
N ILE A 19 39.06 14.34 -0.85
CA ILE A 19 37.94 14.33 -1.79
C ILE A 19 37.89 13.03 -2.60
N ALA A 20 39.04 12.41 -2.89
CA ALA A 20 39.10 11.11 -3.55
C ALA A 20 38.50 10.00 -2.67
N ILE A 21 38.84 9.96 -1.38
CA ILE A 21 38.29 8.99 -0.43
C ILE A 21 36.79 9.22 -0.20
N ILE A 22 36.35 10.48 -0.04
CA ILE A 22 34.92 10.81 0.11
C ILE A 22 34.14 10.40 -1.15
N GLY A 23 34.68 10.65 -2.34
CA GLY A 23 34.06 10.23 -3.60
C GLY A 23 33.88 8.71 -3.66
N LEU A 24 34.89 7.94 -3.22
CA LEU A 24 34.79 6.48 -3.19
C LEU A 24 33.75 6.00 -2.15
N LEU A 25 33.78 6.53 -0.93
CA LEU A 25 32.88 6.10 0.15
C LEU A 25 31.41 6.46 -0.11
N THR A 26 31.15 7.63 -0.71
CA THR A 26 29.77 8.08 -0.98
C THR A 26 29.04 7.14 -1.95
N THR A 27 29.74 6.59 -2.96
CA THR A 27 29.14 5.63 -3.90
C THR A 27 28.65 4.36 -3.21
N MET A 28 29.44 3.82 -2.28
CA MET A 28 29.08 2.61 -1.52
C MET A 28 27.92 2.85 -0.55
N ALA A 29 27.91 4.01 0.12
CA ALA A 29 26.88 4.35 1.09
C ALA A 29 25.47 4.41 0.46
N VAL A 30 25.36 4.92 -0.78
CA VAL A 30 24.07 5.06 -1.48
C VAL A 30 23.38 3.71 -1.72
N VAL A 31 24.12 2.65 -2.07
CA VAL A 31 23.55 1.32 -2.31
C VAL A 31 22.88 0.77 -1.06
N GLY A 32 23.55 0.89 0.10
CA GLY A 32 22.99 0.43 1.38
C GLY A 32 21.72 1.18 1.79
N VAL A 33 21.70 2.51 1.59
CA VAL A 33 20.53 3.34 1.90
C VAL A 33 19.33 2.96 1.02
N ARG A 34 19.54 2.70 -0.27
CA ARG A 34 18.44 2.32 -1.18
C ARG A 34 17.75 1.02 -0.76
N VAL A 35 18.52 -0.02 -0.40
CA VAL A 35 17.96 -1.30 0.07
C VAL A 35 17.17 -1.11 1.37
N ALA A 36 17.71 -0.32 2.30
CA ALA A 36 17.01 0.00 3.55
C ALA A 36 15.70 0.78 3.30
N GLN A 37 15.71 1.74 2.37
CA GLN A 37 14.53 2.49 1.97
C GLN A 37 13.46 1.58 1.37
N THR A 38 13.80 0.73 0.40
CA THR A 38 12.83 -0.21 -0.21
C THR A 38 12.19 -1.10 0.84
N LYS A 39 12.98 -1.67 1.77
CA LYS A 39 12.44 -2.48 2.86
C LYS A 39 11.50 -1.68 3.77
N SER A 40 11.85 -0.42 4.09
CA SER A 40 10.99 0.44 4.91
C SER A 40 9.68 0.82 4.22
N LYS A 41 9.69 0.97 2.88
CA LYS A 41 8.50 1.26 2.09
C LYS A 41 7.51 0.09 2.11
N ILE A 42 8.00 -1.12 1.89
CA ILE A 42 7.19 -2.35 1.94
C ILE A 42 6.61 -2.53 3.35
N ALA A 43 7.43 -2.45 4.40
CA ALA A 43 6.97 -2.59 5.77
C ALA A 43 5.95 -1.52 6.18
N LYS A 44 6.09 -0.29 5.64
CA LYS A 44 5.11 0.78 5.84
C LYS A 44 3.79 0.43 5.15
N ALA A 45 3.83 -0.03 3.90
CA ALA A 45 2.64 -0.41 3.16
C ALA A 45 1.90 -1.58 3.85
N GLU A 46 2.61 -2.62 4.29
CA GLU A 46 2.03 -3.73 5.07
C GLU A 46 1.30 -3.24 6.33
N HIS A 47 1.88 -2.28 7.05
CA HIS A 47 1.27 -1.70 8.25
C HIS A 47 0.04 -0.85 7.91
N GLU A 48 0.09 -0.07 6.84
CA GLU A 48 -1.04 0.74 6.38
C GLU A 48 -2.20 -0.14 5.88
N VAL A 49 -1.93 -1.22 5.14
CA VAL A 49 -2.93 -2.24 4.76
C VAL A 49 -3.60 -2.83 6.00
N ASP A 50 -2.84 -3.20 7.05
CA ASP A 50 -3.42 -3.73 8.30
C ASP A 50 -4.26 -2.67 9.03
N THR A 51 -3.87 -1.39 8.96
CA THR A 51 -4.62 -0.27 9.54
C THR A 51 -5.95 -0.09 8.82
N ILE A 52 -5.95 -0.12 7.48
CA ILE A 52 -7.15 -0.02 6.65
C ILE A 52 -8.07 -1.21 6.92
N PHE A 53 -7.53 -2.43 6.95
CA PHE A 53 -8.28 -3.64 7.27
C PHE A 53 -9.03 -3.52 8.62
N ARG A 54 -8.36 -3.02 9.66
CA ARG A 54 -9.00 -2.82 10.97
C ARG A 54 -10.12 -1.79 10.93
N ALA A 55 -9.91 -0.67 10.22
CA ALA A 55 -10.94 0.35 10.06
C ALA A 55 -12.16 -0.19 9.30
N MET A 56 -11.92 -0.97 8.23
CA MET A 56 -12.97 -1.71 7.53
C MET A 56 -13.72 -2.67 8.46
N GLY A 57 -13.02 -3.36 9.35
CA GLY A 57 -13.66 -4.25 10.34
C GLY A 57 -14.60 -3.52 11.29
N VAL A 58 -14.22 -2.32 11.75
CA VAL A 58 -15.11 -1.47 12.58
C VAL A 58 -16.31 -0.98 11.76
N MET A 59 -16.07 -0.48 10.54
CA MET A 59 -17.14 -0.06 9.65
C MET A 59 -18.14 -1.17 9.33
N ALA A 60 -17.64 -2.38 9.03
CA ALA A 60 -18.46 -3.53 8.73
C ALA A 60 -19.30 -3.96 9.93
N ASN A 61 -18.77 -3.85 11.16
CA ASN A 61 -19.54 -4.12 12.37
C ASN A 61 -20.68 -3.11 12.59
N ASP A 62 -20.48 -1.84 12.24
CA ASP A 62 -21.49 -0.81 12.41
C ASP A 62 -22.55 -0.85 11.31
N THR A 63 -22.12 -1.03 10.07
CA THR A 63 -22.97 -0.87 8.87
C THR A 63 -23.47 -2.18 8.29
N GLY A 64 -22.77 -3.29 8.52
CA GLY A 64 -22.99 -4.55 7.81
C GLY A 64 -22.43 -4.56 6.38
N TYR A 65 -21.58 -3.61 6.01
CA TYR A 65 -21.01 -3.51 4.67
C TYR A 65 -19.49 -3.31 4.69
N TRP A 66 -18.82 -3.94 3.73
CA TRP A 66 -17.47 -3.57 3.28
C TRP A 66 -17.51 -2.25 2.48
N PRO A 67 -16.34 -1.66 2.16
CA PRO A 67 -16.27 -0.55 1.23
C PRO A 67 -17.01 -0.84 -0.08
N GLY A 68 -17.69 0.17 -0.64
CA GLY A 68 -18.48 0.00 -1.87
C GLY A 68 -19.86 -0.63 -1.68
N LEU A 69 -20.43 -0.56 -0.47
CA LEU A 69 -21.76 -1.10 -0.12
C LEU A 69 -21.90 -2.60 -0.44
N GLN A 70 -20.80 -3.35 -0.36
CA GLN A 70 -20.82 -4.79 -0.47
C GLN A 70 -21.16 -5.42 0.89
N PRO A 71 -22.18 -6.28 1.01
CA PRO A 71 -22.51 -6.91 2.28
C PRO A 71 -21.32 -7.68 2.84
N PHE A 72 -21.02 -7.53 4.13
CA PHE A 72 -19.77 -8.07 4.69
C PHE A 72 -19.67 -9.61 4.67
N GLU A 73 -20.83 -10.27 4.63
CA GLU A 73 -20.94 -11.74 4.59
C GLU A 73 -20.72 -12.32 3.19
N VAL A 74 -20.71 -11.50 2.15
CA VAL A 74 -20.57 -11.96 0.77
C VAL A 74 -19.10 -11.92 0.38
N VAL A 75 -18.50 -13.10 0.28
CA VAL A 75 -17.30 -13.30 -0.52
C VAL A 75 -17.78 -13.49 -1.95
N CYS A 76 -17.28 -12.63 -2.83
CA CYS A 76 -17.82 -12.48 -4.16
C CYS A 76 -17.55 -13.71 -5.05
N THR A 77 -16.65 -14.59 -4.59
CA THR A 77 -16.30 -15.92 -5.08
C THR A 77 -17.47 -16.91 -5.17
N ASP A 78 -18.41 -16.85 -4.22
CA ASP A 78 -19.43 -17.89 -4.02
C ASP A 78 -20.80 -17.53 -4.62
N ARG A 79 -20.93 -16.39 -5.30
CA ARG A 79 -22.23 -15.90 -5.76
C ARG A 79 -22.67 -16.57 -7.07
N PRO A 80 -23.81 -17.29 -7.10
CA PRO A 80 -24.41 -17.75 -8.35
C PRO A 80 -24.76 -16.55 -9.24
N GLY A 81 -24.11 -16.44 -10.40
CA GLY A 81 -24.24 -15.29 -11.31
C GLY A 81 -23.07 -14.31 -11.29
N GLY A 82 -22.02 -14.56 -10.49
CA GLY A 82 -20.81 -13.74 -10.42
C GLY A 82 -20.97 -12.46 -9.60
N CYS A 83 -19.88 -11.72 -9.50
CA CYS A 83 -19.82 -10.45 -8.81
C CYS A 83 -20.63 -9.35 -9.52
N PRO A 84 -21.41 -8.55 -8.80
CA PRO A 84 -21.96 -7.32 -9.35
C PRO A 84 -20.82 -6.37 -9.75
N ALA A 85 -20.94 -5.70 -10.89
CA ALA A 85 -19.96 -4.67 -11.28
C ALA A 85 -19.90 -3.54 -10.23
N GLY A 86 -18.69 -3.03 -9.96
CA GLY A 86 -18.46 -1.96 -8.98
C GLY A 86 -18.46 -2.44 -7.53
N ASN A 87 -18.18 -3.72 -7.32
CA ASN A 87 -17.87 -4.37 -6.05
C ASN A 87 -16.46 -4.04 -5.53
N GLU A 88 -15.57 -3.60 -6.42
CA GLU A 88 -14.21 -3.19 -6.11
C GLU A 88 -14.12 -1.67 -5.85
N ILE A 89 -13.20 -1.29 -4.97
CA ILE A 89 -12.83 0.08 -4.69
C ILE A 89 -11.33 0.22 -4.98
N CYS A 90 -11.02 0.74 -6.16
CA CYS A 90 -9.67 0.91 -6.66
C CYS A 90 -9.61 2.15 -7.57
N SER A 91 -8.72 3.12 -7.34
CA SER A 91 -8.64 4.27 -8.28
C SER A 91 -7.99 3.91 -9.61
N ASP A 92 -7.32 2.76 -9.71
CA ASP A 92 -6.75 2.25 -10.95
C ASP A 92 -7.69 1.21 -11.59
N GLY A 93 -8.49 1.64 -12.56
CA GLY A 93 -9.47 0.79 -13.25
C GLY A 93 -10.89 0.85 -12.70
N CYS A 94 -11.10 1.14 -11.40
CA CYS A 94 -12.44 1.35 -10.84
C CYS A 94 -12.88 2.82 -10.85
N ALA A 95 -14.17 3.01 -10.55
CA ALA A 95 -14.79 4.34 -10.56
C ALA A 95 -14.50 5.18 -9.30
N TYR A 96 -14.12 4.54 -8.19
CA TYR A 96 -13.95 5.18 -6.88
C TYR A 96 -12.79 4.55 -6.11
N GLY A 97 -12.03 5.39 -5.40
CA GLY A 97 -10.97 4.97 -4.47
C GLY A 97 -11.46 4.86 -3.03
N LEU A 98 -10.60 4.36 -2.13
CA LEU A 98 -10.94 4.14 -0.72
C LEU A 98 -11.18 5.45 0.06
N SER A 99 -10.72 6.58 -0.47
CA SER A 99 -10.97 7.92 0.06
C SER A 99 -12.33 8.50 -0.34
N ASP A 100 -13.03 7.90 -1.31
CA ASP A 100 -14.33 8.38 -1.79
C ASP A 100 -15.44 8.13 -0.74
N PRO A 101 -16.43 9.01 -0.59
CA PRO A 101 -17.58 8.79 0.30
C PRO A 101 -18.36 7.48 0.04
N ARG A 102 -18.29 6.90 -1.16
CA ARG A 102 -18.86 5.59 -1.48
C ARG A 102 -18.11 4.42 -0.84
N ALA A 103 -16.84 4.61 -0.49
CA ALA A 103 -16.07 3.60 0.23
C ALA A 103 -16.44 3.54 1.72
N GLY A 104 -16.99 4.62 2.29
CA GLY A 104 -17.49 4.63 3.67
C GLY A 104 -16.41 4.84 4.74
N LEU A 105 -15.11 4.84 4.40
CA LEU A 105 -14.01 4.91 5.38
C LEU A 105 -13.78 6.33 5.93
N GLU A 106 -13.57 7.31 5.06
CA GLU A 106 -13.33 8.72 5.44
C GLU A 106 -14.63 9.53 5.55
N ALA A 107 -15.62 9.18 4.73
CA ALA A 107 -16.91 9.84 4.65
C ALA A 107 -17.95 8.85 4.15
N THR A 108 -19.22 9.26 4.20
CA THR A 108 -20.32 8.49 3.63
C THR A 108 -21.08 9.35 2.62
N ASP A 109 -21.55 8.72 1.55
CA ASP A 109 -22.54 9.29 0.62
C ASP A 109 -23.98 9.24 1.16
N GLY A 110 -24.18 8.71 2.38
CA GLY A 110 -25.45 8.58 3.06
C GLY A 110 -26.15 7.24 2.86
N ASN A 111 -25.57 6.31 2.10
CA ASN A 111 -26.19 5.02 1.80
C ASN A 111 -25.84 3.91 2.79
N PHE A 112 -24.84 4.11 3.66
CA PHE A 112 -24.46 3.13 4.68
C PHE A 112 -25.39 3.25 5.90
N PRO A 113 -26.15 2.19 6.27
CA PRO A 113 -26.97 2.22 7.46
C PRO A 113 -26.09 2.26 8.71
N ASN A 114 -26.55 2.94 9.76
CA ASN A 114 -25.85 3.06 11.05
C ASN A 114 -24.39 3.53 10.95
N TRP A 115 -24.02 4.20 9.85
CA TRP A 115 -22.69 4.75 9.68
C TRP A 115 -22.38 5.72 10.82
N SER A 116 -21.38 5.37 11.61
CA SER A 116 -20.94 6.13 12.78
C SER A 116 -19.55 6.73 12.59
N GLY A 117 -19.06 6.70 11.34
CA GLY A 117 -17.73 7.15 10.95
C GLY A 117 -17.52 8.67 11.04
N PRO A 118 -16.30 9.16 10.72
CA PRO A 118 -15.28 8.47 9.93
C PRO A 118 -14.56 7.35 10.69
N TYR A 119 -14.25 6.25 9.97
CA TYR A 119 -13.48 5.12 10.50
C TYR A 119 -11.97 5.27 10.25
N MET A 120 -11.60 6.13 9.30
CA MET A 120 -10.25 6.65 9.13
C MET A 120 -10.30 8.17 8.95
N ALA A 121 -9.36 8.89 9.55
CA ALA A 121 -9.27 10.34 9.35
C ALA A 121 -8.88 10.71 7.90
N GLN A 122 -8.04 9.88 7.30
CA GLN A 122 -7.61 9.95 5.92
C GLN A 122 -7.01 8.60 5.52
N VAL A 123 -7.35 8.10 4.34
CA VAL A 123 -6.69 6.97 3.68
C VAL A 123 -5.40 7.50 3.05
N PRO A 124 -4.22 7.03 3.47
CA PRO A 124 -2.96 7.49 2.92
C PRO A 124 -2.77 6.96 1.48
N LEU A 125 -1.87 7.60 0.75
CA LEU A 125 -1.24 6.96 -0.41
C LEU A 125 -0.14 6.03 0.07
N ASP A 126 0.12 4.97 -0.70
CA ASP A 126 1.21 4.05 -0.42
C ASP A 126 2.59 4.70 -0.56
N SER A 127 3.65 3.92 -0.32
CA SER A 127 5.03 4.42 -0.35
C SER A 127 5.56 4.78 -1.74
N TRP A 128 4.80 4.52 -2.78
CA TRP A 128 5.11 4.78 -4.19
C TRP A 128 4.17 5.83 -4.79
N GLY A 129 3.12 6.23 -4.06
CA GLY A 129 2.19 7.28 -4.42
C GLY A 129 0.88 6.77 -5.01
N ASN A 130 0.63 5.46 -4.96
CA ASN A 130 -0.59 4.84 -5.44
C ASN A 130 -1.64 4.81 -4.32
N GLU A 131 -2.92 4.74 -4.69
CA GLU A 131 -3.98 4.49 -3.73
C GLU A 131 -4.01 3.01 -3.31
N TYR A 132 -4.44 2.75 -2.09
CA TYR A 132 -4.80 1.40 -1.65
C TYR A 132 -6.11 0.96 -2.31
N PHE A 133 -6.29 -0.34 -2.50
CA PHE A 133 -7.47 -0.93 -3.11
C PHE A 133 -8.17 -1.91 -2.16
N PHE A 134 -9.47 -2.08 -2.38
CA PHE A 134 -10.28 -3.15 -1.84
C PHE A 134 -10.90 -3.91 -3.01
N ASP A 135 -10.69 -5.21 -3.05
CA ASP A 135 -11.09 -6.07 -4.15
C ASP A 135 -11.74 -7.32 -3.56
N THR A 136 -12.94 -7.64 -4.03
CA THR A 136 -13.73 -8.76 -3.49
C THR A 136 -13.53 -10.07 -4.21
N ASP A 137 -12.82 -10.05 -5.34
CA ASP A 137 -12.58 -11.19 -6.21
C ASP A 137 -11.14 -11.26 -6.73
N TYR A 138 -10.21 -10.64 -5.99
CA TYR A 138 -8.78 -10.71 -6.20
C TYR A 138 -8.32 -12.16 -6.32
N SER A 139 -7.54 -12.47 -7.35
CA SER A 139 -7.22 -13.86 -7.68
C SER A 139 -5.86 -14.29 -7.12
N VAL A 140 -5.85 -15.41 -6.38
CA VAL A 140 -4.65 -16.00 -5.76
C VAL A 140 -4.51 -17.49 -6.07
N ASN A 141 -3.27 -17.98 -6.07
CA ASN A 141 -2.97 -19.40 -6.18
C ASN A 141 -3.21 -20.14 -4.84
N ALA A 142 -3.01 -21.46 -4.82
CA ALA A 142 -3.16 -22.28 -3.61
C ALA A 142 -2.18 -21.93 -2.46
N SER A 143 -1.16 -21.11 -2.72
CA SER A 143 -0.21 -20.59 -1.74
C SER A 143 -0.52 -19.15 -1.31
N ASN A 144 -1.70 -18.62 -1.69
CA ASN A 144 -2.13 -17.25 -1.42
C ASN A 144 -1.24 -16.17 -2.07
N GLU A 145 -0.55 -16.52 -3.15
CA GLU A 145 0.21 -15.55 -3.94
C GLU A 145 -0.65 -15.03 -5.10
N PRO A 146 -0.52 -13.74 -5.45
CA PRO A 146 -1.21 -13.12 -6.59
C PRO A 146 -1.11 -13.92 -7.88
N CYS A 147 -2.21 -14.02 -8.63
CA CYS A 147 -2.24 -14.70 -9.92
C CYS A 147 -3.24 -14.09 -10.90
N ASN A 148 -2.98 -14.17 -12.21
CA ASN A 148 -3.78 -13.47 -13.24
C ASN A 148 -4.89 -14.31 -13.86
N GLY A 149 -5.59 -15.13 -13.06
CA GLY A 149 -6.65 -16.02 -13.54
C GLY A 149 -6.11 -17.18 -14.39
N GLY A 150 -6.56 -18.40 -14.11
CA GLY A 150 -6.08 -19.61 -14.80
C GLY A 150 -6.31 -20.89 -14.01
N GLY A 151 -5.87 -22.02 -14.56
CA GLY A 151 -5.98 -23.32 -13.89
C GLY A 151 -5.15 -23.35 -12.60
N GLY A 152 -5.81 -23.22 -11.45
CA GLY A 152 -5.18 -23.21 -10.12
C GLY A 152 -5.32 -21.92 -9.33
N CYS A 153 -5.93 -20.88 -9.91
CA CYS A 153 -6.33 -19.66 -9.22
C CYS A 153 -7.72 -19.79 -8.61
N HIS A 154 -7.93 -19.13 -7.49
CA HIS A 154 -9.23 -18.91 -6.88
C HIS A 154 -9.32 -17.47 -6.38
N ASN A 155 -10.53 -16.95 -6.29
CA ASN A 155 -10.73 -15.57 -5.87
C ASN A 155 -10.79 -15.50 -4.35
N VAL A 156 -10.45 -14.34 -3.79
CA VAL A 156 -10.49 -14.02 -2.36
C VAL A 156 -10.84 -12.54 -2.20
N VAL A 157 -11.32 -12.16 -1.01
CA VAL A 157 -11.53 -10.74 -0.69
C VAL A 157 -10.26 -10.19 -0.05
N VAL A 158 -9.74 -9.09 -0.57
CA VAL A 158 -8.51 -8.46 -0.09
C VAL A 158 -8.64 -6.95 0.06
N VAL A 159 -7.76 -6.41 0.90
CA VAL A 159 -7.33 -5.02 0.85
C VAL A 159 -5.83 -5.00 0.60
N GLY A 160 -5.34 -4.08 -0.22
CA GLY A 160 -3.92 -4.09 -0.60
C GLY A 160 -3.41 -2.81 -1.25
N SER A 161 -2.12 -2.82 -1.60
CA SER A 161 -1.43 -1.82 -2.42
C SER A 161 -0.78 -2.53 -3.62
N TYR A 162 -0.79 -1.87 -4.77
CA TYR A 162 -0.15 -2.34 -6.01
C TYR A 162 1.38 -2.24 -5.98
N GLY A 163 1.97 -1.90 -4.83
CA GLY A 163 3.40 -1.95 -4.65
C GLY A 163 4.21 -0.97 -5.52
N PRO A 164 5.50 -1.28 -5.73
CA PRO A 164 6.43 -0.47 -6.51
C PRO A 164 6.04 -0.15 -7.95
N ASP A 165 5.41 -1.07 -8.67
CA ASP A 165 5.06 -0.85 -10.07
C ASP A 165 3.74 -0.10 -10.25
N GLY A 166 2.86 -0.16 -9.24
CA GLY A 166 1.58 0.53 -9.22
C GLY A 166 0.58 -0.03 -10.24
N VAL A 167 0.77 -1.26 -10.72
CA VAL A 167 -0.06 -1.86 -11.76
C VAL A 167 -1.25 -2.60 -11.14
N GLY A 168 -2.46 -2.05 -11.34
CA GLY A 168 -3.72 -2.70 -11.01
C GLY A 168 -4.48 -3.28 -12.21
N ASP A 169 -5.80 -3.42 -12.06
CA ASP A 169 -6.75 -3.84 -13.12
C ASP A 169 -6.52 -5.27 -13.67
N GLY A 170 -6.64 -6.27 -12.79
CA GLY A 170 -6.56 -7.69 -13.18
C GLY A 170 -5.15 -8.18 -13.55
N GLN A 171 -4.13 -7.36 -13.27
CA GLN A 171 -2.70 -7.70 -13.38
C GLN A 171 -2.06 -7.88 -11.99
N TYR A 172 -2.62 -8.81 -11.23
CA TYR A 172 -2.12 -9.22 -9.91
C TYR A 172 -0.76 -9.90 -10.02
N ASN A 173 0.22 -9.39 -9.26
CA ASN A 173 1.61 -9.78 -9.44
C ASN A 173 2.37 -9.91 -8.10
N SER A 174 3.65 -10.23 -8.17
CA SER A 174 4.45 -10.54 -6.98
C SER A 174 4.81 -9.34 -6.09
N ASP A 175 4.62 -8.11 -6.56
CA ASP A 175 4.94 -6.92 -5.77
C ASP A 175 3.72 -6.26 -5.12
N ASP A 176 2.52 -6.74 -5.44
CA ASP A 176 1.30 -6.47 -4.68
C ASP A 176 1.45 -6.87 -3.20
N ILE A 177 1.01 -5.96 -2.33
CA ILE A 177 0.99 -6.17 -0.88
C ILE A 177 -0.46 -6.32 -0.47
N ILE A 178 -0.90 -7.56 -0.27
CA ILE A 178 -2.30 -7.89 0.02
C ILE A 178 -2.50 -8.41 1.44
N LYS A 179 -3.69 -8.13 1.98
CA LYS A 179 -4.23 -8.77 3.17
C LYS A 179 -5.54 -9.47 2.79
N ILE A 180 -5.53 -10.80 2.86
CA ILE A 180 -6.75 -11.60 2.67
C ILE A 180 -7.66 -11.43 3.89
N ILE A 181 -8.91 -11.10 3.60
CA ILE A 181 -9.97 -10.83 4.56
C ILE A 181 -10.93 -12.02 4.64
N ALA A 182 -11.26 -12.62 3.50
CA ALA A 182 -12.16 -13.75 3.40
C ALA A 182 -11.83 -14.63 2.17
N PHE A 183 -12.26 -15.89 2.22
CA PHE A 183 -12.09 -16.92 1.19
C PHE A 183 -13.43 -17.31 0.58
#